data_AF-A0A938LP42-F1
#
_entry.id   AF-A0A938LP42-F1
#
_cell.length_a   1.000
_cell.length_b   1.000
_cell.length_c   1.000
_cell.angle_alpha   90.00
_cell.angle_beta   90.00
_cell.angle_gamma   90.00
#
_symmetry.space_group_name_H-M   'P 1'
#
loop_
_entity.id
_entity.type
_entity.pdbx_description
1 polymer ?
#
loop_
_entity_poly.entity_id
_entity_poly.type
_entity_poly.pdbx_seq_one_letter_code
_entity_poly.pdbx_strand_id
1 'polypeptide(L)'
;MDPEHWGPAKRMTMEAMRAGVDPTDQVAVLKYMKEQTAKALAQRAKDMPAPPPIPIVEHASKTSRNNPCPCGSGRKYKKCCGDPAKGQEIGIVE
;
A
#
# COMPACT_ATOMS: atom_id res chain seq x y z
N MET A 1 -16.69 -3.84 37.79
CA MET A 1 -16.13 -2.95 36.76
C MET A 1 -14.94 -3.66 36.15
N ASP A 2 -15.15 -4.29 35.01
CA ASP A 2 -14.12 -5.10 34.35
C ASP A 2 -13.08 -4.18 33.66
N PRO A 3 -11.78 -4.33 33.95
CA PRO A 3 -10.70 -3.60 33.31
C PRO A 3 -10.63 -3.77 31.78
N GLU A 4 -11.14 -4.86 31.22
CA GLU A 4 -11.19 -5.10 29.77
C GLU A 4 -12.12 -4.14 29.04
N HIS A 5 -13.12 -3.60 29.74
CA HIS A 5 -14.13 -2.69 29.19
C HIS A 5 -13.74 -1.22 29.31
N TRP A 6 -12.55 -0.92 29.82
CA TRP A 6 -12.06 0.45 29.91
C TRP A 6 -11.53 0.93 28.57
N GLY A 7 -11.85 2.17 28.23
CA GLY A 7 -11.28 2.81 27.05
C GLY A 7 -9.74 2.83 27.09
N PRO A 8 -9.08 2.94 25.92
CA PRO A 8 -7.62 2.77 25.79
C PRO A 8 -6.80 3.64 26.76
N ALA A 9 -7.21 4.90 26.95
CA ALA A 9 -6.54 5.82 27.86
C ALA A 9 -6.54 5.33 29.31
N LYS A 10 -7.68 4.83 29.82
CA LYS A 10 -7.80 4.36 31.20
C LYS A 10 -7.04 3.06 31.43
N ARG A 11 -6.97 2.18 30.43
CA ARG A 11 -6.11 1.00 30.48
C ARG A 11 -4.63 1.38 30.61
N MET A 12 -4.17 2.31 29.78
CA MET A 12 -2.77 2.78 29.82
C MET A 12 -2.40 3.41 31.17
N THR A 13 -3.26 4.27 31.73
CA THR A 13 -3.01 4.87 33.05
C THR A 13 -2.92 3.82 34.16
N MET A 14 -3.81 2.84 34.14
CA MET A 14 -3.86 1.81 35.20
C MET A 14 -2.72 0.80 35.08
N GLU A 15 -2.24 0.53 33.86
CA GLU A 15 -1.03 -0.25 33.63
C GLU A 15 0.22 0.49 34.12
N ALA A 16 0.33 1.80 33.86
CA ALA A 16 1.43 2.62 34.37
C ALA A 16 1.45 2.61 35.92
N MET A 17 0.29 2.77 36.56
CA MET A 17 0.17 2.65 38.02
C MET A 17 0.58 1.26 38.52
N ARG A 18 0.18 0.18 37.83
CA ARG A 18 0.61 -1.20 38.16
C ARG A 18 2.12 -1.39 38.01
N ALA A 19 2.74 -0.69 37.07
CA ALA A 19 4.19 -0.66 36.89
C ALA A 19 4.93 0.22 37.91
N GLY A 20 4.21 0.80 38.89
CA GLY A 20 4.78 1.67 39.92
C GLY A 20 5.11 3.08 39.44
N VAL A 21 4.59 3.49 38.28
CA VAL A 21 4.78 4.84 37.75
C VAL A 21 3.76 5.77 38.39
N ASP A 22 4.24 6.82 39.04
CA ASP A 22 3.38 7.89 39.55
C ASP A 22 2.75 8.65 38.37
N PRO A 23 1.41 8.62 38.21
CA PRO A 23 0.72 9.30 37.12
C PRO A 23 0.77 10.84 37.22
N THR A 24 1.13 11.40 38.38
CA THR A 24 1.26 12.85 38.59
C THR A 24 2.66 13.37 38.26
N ASP A 25 3.67 12.50 38.24
CA ASP A 25 5.02 12.83 37.79
C ASP A 25 5.08 12.75 36.25
N GLN A 26 5.01 13.91 35.61
CA GLN A 26 5.05 14.03 34.16
C GLN A 26 6.34 13.46 33.54
N VAL A 27 7.49 13.57 34.23
CA VAL A 27 8.76 13.06 33.72
C VAL A 27 8.78 11.54 33.77
N ALA A 28 8.31 10.94 34.87
CA ALA A 28 8.17 9.50 34.99
C ALA A 28 7.19 8.93 33.97
N VAL A 29 6.04 9.58 33.77
CA VAL A 29 5.04 9.19 32.75
C VAL A 29 5.62 9.28 31.34
N LEU A 30 6.29 10.38 30.98
CA LEU A 30 6.89 10.55 29.66
C LEU A 30 8.00 9.51 29.39
N LYS A 31 8.82 9.21 30.41
CA LYS A 31 9.85 8.18 30.31
C LYS A 31 9.22 6.80 30.08
N TYR A 32 8.23 6.44 30.89
CA TYR A 32 7.48 5.20 30.74
C TYR A 32 6.85 5.07 29.35
N MET A 33 6.15 6.11 28.87
CA MET A 33 5.51 6.09 27.54
C MET A 33 6.52 5.95 26.39
N LYS A 34 7.68 6.61 26.48
CA LYS A 34 8.77 6.47 25.49
C LYS A 34 9.32 5.05 25.47
N GLU A 35 9.55 4.46 26.63
CA GLU A 35 10.02 3.07 26.75
C GLU A 35 9.00 2.07 26.20
N GLN A 36 7.71 2.25 26.49
CA GLN A 36 6.65 1.40 25.94
C GLN A 36 6.56 1.52 24.42
N THR A 37 6.70 2.74 23.88
CA THR A 37 6.70 2.97 22.43
C THR A 37 7.89 2.28 21.76
N ALA A 38 9.09 2.38 22.36
CA ALA A 38 10.29 1.71 21.86
C ALA A 38 10.13 0.17 21.87
N LYS A 39 9.58 -0.40 22.96
CA LYS A 39 9.29 -1.83 23.05
C LYS A 39 8.25 -2.28 22.02
N ALA A 40 7.17 -1.52 21.85
CA ALA A 40 6.14 -1.82 20.86
C ALA A 40 6.70 -1.80 19.44
N LEU A 41 7.55 -0.81 19.11
CA LEU A 41 8.22 -0.74 17.82
C LEU A 41 9.18 -1.92 17.60
N ALA A 42 9.98 -2.27 18.59
CA ALA A 42 10.90 -3.41 18.53
C ALA A 42 10.15 -4.73 18.36
N GLN A 43 9.01 -4.90 19.03
CA GLN A 43 8.16 -6.07 18.87
C GLN A 43 7.56 -6.14 17.46
N ARG A 44 6.98 -5.04 16.97
CA ARG A 44 6.45 -4.95 15.60
C ARG A 44 7.51 -5.26 14.54
N ALA A 45 8.76 -4.89 14.77
CA ALA A 45 9.86 -5.22 13.87
C ALA A 45 10.17 -6.73 13.83
N LYS A 46 10.05 -7.44 14.95
CA LYS A 46 10.22 -8.91 15.01
C LYS A 46 9.09 -9.65 14.30
N ASP A 47 7.87 -9.13 14.42
CA ASP A 47 6.67 -9.74 13.85
C ASP A 47 6.43 -9.31 12.38
N MET A 48 7.27 -8.43 11.82
CA MET A 48 7.13 -7.97 10.44
C MET A 48 7.58 -9.09 9.48
N PRO A 49 6.68 -9.70 8.71
CA PRO A 49 7.08 -10.66 7.70
C PRO A 49 7.90 -9.98 6.62
N ALA A 50 8.85 -10.71 6.02
CA ALA A 50 9.56 -10.22 4.85
C ALA A 50 8.55 -9.85 3.75
N PRO A 51 8.77 -8.73 3.02
CA PRO A 51 7.91 -8.41 1.88
C PRO A 51 7.96 -9.56 0.87
N PRO A 52 6.83 -9.88 0.20
CA PRO A 52 6.83 -10.92 -0.82
C PRO A 52 7.79 -10.53 -1.95
N PRO A 53 8.41 -11.51 -2.64
CA PRO A 53 9.23 -11.20 -3.80
C PRO A 53 8.40 -10.45 -4.84
N ILE A 54 8.94 -9.33 -5.34
CA ILE A 54 8.32 -8.61 -6.45
C ILE A 54 8.44 -9.45 -7.73
N PRO A 55 7.33 -9.75 -8.43
CA PRO A 55 7.40 -10.46 -9.70
C PRO A 55 8.06 -9.56 -10.76
N ILE A 56 9.05 -10.10 -11.46
CA ILE A 56 9.63 -9.46 -12.64
C ILE A 56 8.63 -9.66 -13.79
N VAL A 57 7.87 -8.62 -14.13
CA VAL A 57 6.95 -8.62 -15.27
C VAL A 57 7.60 -7.90 -16.45
N GLU A 58 7.78 -8.60 -17.57
CA GLU A 58 8.13 -7.95 -18.84
C GLU A 58 6.97 -7.07 -19.29
N HIS A 59 7.12 -5.76 -19.14
CA HIS A 59 6.22 -4.80 -19.74
C HIS A 59 6.56 -4.66 -21.22
N ALA A 60 6.05 -5.57 -22.05
CA ALA A 60 5.96 -5.30 -23.48
C ALA A 60 5.19 -3.98 -23.64
N SER A 61 5.81 -2.97 -24.25
CA SER A 61 5.20 -1.66 -24.47
C SER A 61 4.02 -1.83 -25.44
N LYS A 62 2.84 -2.14 -24.90
CA LYS A 62 1.61 -2.25 -25.69
C LYS A 62 1.29 -0.84 -26.19
N THR A 63 1.53 -0.58 -27.47
CA THR A 63 1.10 0.67 -28.11
C THR A 63 -0.40 0.83 -27.91
N SER A 64 -0.79 1.82 -27.11
CA SER A 64 -2.19 2.13 -26.87
C SER A 64 -2.90 2.46 -28.19
N ARG A 65 -4.14 1.97 -28.37
CA ARG A 65 -4.96 2.17 -29.57
C ARG A 65 -5.17 3.63 -29.96
N ASN A 66 -5.08 4.57 -29.02
CA ASN A 66 -5.25 6.00 -29.27
C ASN A 66 -3.94 6.78 -29.45
N ASN A 67 -2.78 6.19 -29.15
CA ASN A 67 -1.50 6.87 -29.31
C ASN A 67 -1.18 7.13 -30.79
N PRO A 68 -0.33 8.13 -31.09
CA PRO A 68 0.25 8.29 -32.41
C PRO A 68 0.83 6.98 -32.92
N CYS A 69 0.56 6.66 -34.18
CA CYS A 69 0.97 5.40 -34.77
C CYS A 69 2.49 5.40 -34.99
N PRO A 70 3.22 4.36 -34.52
CA PRO A 70 4.69 4.33 -34.59
C PRO A 70 5.24 4.27 -36.02
N CYS A 71 4.39 4.08 -37.04
CA CYS A 71 4.79 4.18 -38.45
C CYS A 71 4.98 5.62 -38.96
N GLY A 72 4.84 6.64 -38.09
CA GLY A 72 5.06 8.03 -38.46
C GLY A 72 3.89 8.71 -39.17
N SER A 73 2.75 8.04 -39.36
CA SER A 73 1.61 8.63 -40.10
C SER A 73 0.88 9.77 -39.39
N GLY A 74 1.22 10.10 -38.13
CA GLY A 74 0.50 11.08 -37.31
C GLY A 74 -0.91 10.65 -36.86
N ARG A 75 -1.44 9.54 -37.36
CA ARG A 75 -2.77 9.02 -37.01
C ARG A 75 -2.75 8.22 -35.71
N LYS A 76 -3.92 8.08 -35.05
CA LYS A 76 -4.08 7.16 -33.90
C LYS A 76 -3.79 5.71 -34.34
N TYR A 77 -3.14 4.89 -33.51
CA TYR A 77 -2.78 3.50 -33.82
C TYR A 77 -3.97 2.68 -34.35
N LYS A 78 -5.15 2.80 -33.72
CA LYS A 78 -6.40 2.10 -34.13
C LYS A 78 -7.00 2.54 -35.46
N LYS A 79 -6.53 3.66 -36.02
CA LYS A 79 -6.91 4.19 -37.33
C LYS A 79 -5.76 4.08 -38.34
N CYS A 80 -4.73 3.33 -38.00
CA CYS A 80 -3.55 3.14 -38.83
C CYS A 80 -3.06 1.69 -38.81
N CYS A 81 -1.99 1.36 -38.08
CA CYS A 81 -1.42 0.00 -38.09
C CYS A 81 -2.26 -0.99 -37.26
N GLY A 82 -3.02 -0.51 -36.27
CA GLY A 82 -3.95 -1.30 -35.47
C GLY A 82 -5.40 -1.18 -35.91
N ASP A 83 -5.64 -0.80 -37.16
CA ASP A 83 -6.98 -0.70 -37.74
C ASP A 83 -7.48 -2.10 -38.13
N PRO A 84 -8.58 -2.60 -37.53
CA PRO A 84 -9.10 -3.93 -37.81
C PRO A 84 -9.70 -4.05 -39.22
N ALA A 85 -10.07 -2.95 -39.88
CA ALA A 85 -10.67 -2.97 -41.21
C ALA A 85 -9.64 -3.27 -42.32
N LYS A 86 -8.35 -3.07 -42.06
CA LYS A 86 -7.27 -3.42 -43.02
C LYS A 86 -7.09 -4.93 -43.23
N GLY A 87 -7.79 -5.77 -42.45
CA GLY A 87 -7.74 -7.23 -42.56
C GLY A 87 -8.99 -7.88 -43.14
N GLN A 88 -9.97 -7.11 -43.64
CA GLN A 88 -11.25 -7.65 -44.11
C GLN A 88 -11.59 -7.15 -45.52
N GLU A 89 -10.75 -7.49 -46.49
CA GLU A 89 -11.16 -7.60 -47.89
C GLU A 89 -11.47 -9.07 -48.19
N ILE A 90 -12.52 -9.61 -47.54
CA ILE A 90 -13.14 -10.85 -48.01
C ILE A 90 -14.38 -10.46 -48.82
N GLY A 91 -14.31 -10.78 -50.11
CA GLY A 91 -15.23 -10.31 -51.13
C GLY A 91 -16.69 -10.59 -50.83
N ILE A 92 -17.48 -9.52 -50.84
CA ILE A 92 -18.87 -9.56 -51.28
C ILE A 92 -18.83 -9.67 -52.80
N VAL A 93 -18.86 -10.90 -53.32
CA VAL A 93 -19.29 -11.17 -54.70
C VAL A 93 -20.81 -11.12 -54.73
N GLU A 94 -21.35 -10.47 -55.77
CA GLU A 94 -22.78 -10.20 -56.02
C GLU A 94 -23.73 -11.39 -55.83
#